data_AF-A0A4Q0QV38-F1
#
_entry.id   AF-A0A4Q0QV38-F1
#
_cell.length_a   1.000
_cell.length_b   1.000
_cell.length_c   1.000
_cell.angle_alpha   90.00
_cell.angle_beta   90.00
_cell.angle_gamma   90.00
#
_symmetry.space_group_name_H-M   'P 1'
#
loop_
_entity.id
_entity.type
_entity.pdbx_description
1 polymer ?
#
loop_
_entity_poly.entity_id
_entity_poly.type
_entity_poly.pdbx_seq_one_letter_code
_entity_poly.pdbx_strand_id
1 'polypeptide(L)'
;MHDLRLTPARGDIAAKYLEGKVEADRFVTGEEFELVEAIAPVREQPSSNAMLMTEALRGERVTIYDRNGEGWAWGQLNGDGYVGWLPDAALMKPAAAPTHVVSALRTFAFPGPSIKLPPADTLVLGSKLTIVREDGAFAVTREGTFLPKTHLAPLDHREPDFVAVAERFAGTPYLWGGKSSFGIDCSGLVQVSLTAAGIGCPRDSDMQQAGLGRALEPHEWGSLVRGDLIFWKGHVAIVRDAGSMVHANAYHMATVIEPIEPALARITQAGSEVAAIKRL
;
A
#
# COMPACT_ATOMS: atom_id res chain seq x y z
N MET A 1 18.73 -2.08 17.37
CA MET A 1 17.39 -1.56 17.70
C MET A 1 16.45 -2.09 16.63
N HIS A 2 15.33 -2.72 17.03
CA HIS A 2 14.35 -3.22 16.09
C HIS A 2 13.53 -2.07 15.50
N ASP A 3 13.16 -2.13 14.22
CA ASP A 3 12.25 -1.14 13.63
C ASP A 3 10.82 -1.40 14.12
N LEU A 4 10.27 -0.48 14.89
CA LEU A 4 8.94 -0.60 15.50
C LEU A 4 7.82 -0.65 14.45
N ARG A 5 8.06 -0.17 13.23
CA ARG A 5 7.11 -0.26 12.12
C ARG A 5 6.93 -1.69 11.64
N LEU A 6 7.90 -2.58 11.89
CA LEU A 6 7.86 -4.00 11.47
C LEU A 6 7.89 -4.97 12.65
N THR A 7 8.09 -4.45 13.86
CA THR A 7 8.24 -5.24 15.08
C THR A 7 7.06 -4.95 15.98
N PRO A 8 6.09 -5.89 16.13
CA PRO A 8 4.94 -5.70 17.00
C PRO A 8 5.39 -5.82 18.47
N ALA A 9 6.02 -4.76 18.95
CA ALA A 9 6.41 -4.55 20.34
C ALA A 9 6.18 -3.09 20.74
N ARG A 10 5.50 -2.89 21.87
CA ARG A 10 5.39 -1.68 22.68
C ARG A 10 5.88 -2.04 24.09
N GLY A 11 6.32 -1.07 24.89
CA GLY A 11 6.89 -1.36 26.22
C GLY A 11 5.96 -2.19 27.13
N ASP A 12 4.65 -2.04 26.97
CA ASP A 12 3.61 -2.77 27.70
C ASP A 12 3.21 -4.12 27.07
N ILE A 13 3.48 -4.35 25.77
CA ILE A 13 3.01 -5.56 25.06
C ILE A 13 3.89 -5.89 23.84
N ALA A 14 4.23 -7.15 23.66
CA ALA A 14 4.85 -7.64 22.44
C ALA A 14 4.21 -8.94 21.92
N ALA A 15 4.37 -9.21 20.62
CA ALA A 15 4.00 -10.49 20.05
C ALA A 15 4.83 -11.64 20.68
N LYS A 16 4.19 -12.78 20.94
CA LYS A 16 4.79 -13.91 21.67
C LYS A 16 6.08 -14.45 21.02
N TYR A 17 6.21 -14.40 19.70
CA TYR A 17 7.41 -14.87 19.00
C TYR A 17 8.65 -13.96 19.22
N LEU A 18 8.47 -12.81 19.87
CA LEU A 18 9.52 -11.86 20.26
C LEU A 18 9.99 -12.06 21.70
N GLU A 19 9.42 -13.01 22.44
CA GLU A 19 9.86 -13.34 23.81
C GLU A 19 11.36 -13.70 23.82
N GLY A 20 12.12 -13.02 24.69
CA GLY A 20 13.58 -13.11 24.76
C GLY A 20 14.36 -12.33 23.69
N LYS A 21 13.66 -11.63 22.78
CA LYS A 21 14.29 -10.77 21.75
C LYS A 21 14.05 -9.27 22.00
N VAL A 22 12.95 -8.93 22.66
CA VAL A 22 12.57 -7.56 23.01
C VAL A 22 12.15 -7.49 24.48
N GLU A 23 12.18 -6.30 25.05
CA GLU A 23 11.63 -6.03 26.38
C GLU A 23 10.16 -5.59 26.25
N ALA A 24 9.27 -6.23 27.01
CA ALA A 24 7.87 -5.85 27.15
C ALA A 24 7.27 -6.43 28.45
N ASP A 25 6.28 -5.75 29.04
CA ASP A 25 5.62 -6.22 30.27
C ASP A 25 4.88 -7.56 30.09
N ARG A 26 4.35 -7.82 28.88
CA ARG A 26 3.68 -9.09 28.54
C ARG A 26 3.86 -9.48 27.08
N PHE A 27 3.78 -10.78 26.83
CA PHE A 27 3.85 -11.40 25.51
C PHE A 27 2.55 -12.10 25.15
N VAL A 28 1.98 -11.79 23.98
CA VAL A 28 0.66 -12.33 23.57
C VAL A 28 0.71 -13.02 22.21
N THR A 29 -0.11 -14.06 22.06
CA THR A 29 -0.35 -14.64 20.73
C THR A 29 -1.37 -13.76 20.02
N GLY A 30 -1.00 -13.25 18.84
CA GLY A 30 -1.89 -12.43 18.04
C GLY A 30 -3.02 -13.27 17.43
N GLU A 31 -4.09 -12.59 17.07
CA GLU A 31 -5.28 -13.20 16.51
C GLU A 31 -5.57 -12.60 15.12
N GLU A 32 -5.86 -13.43 14.13
CA GLU A 32 -6.07 -12.97 12.75
C GLU A 32 -7.48 -12.40 12.52
N PHE A 33 -7.51 -11.29 11.79
CA PHE A 33 -8.69 -10.55 11.31
C PHE A 33 -8.54 -10.20 9.82
N GLU A 34 -9.65 -9.80 9.20
CA GLU A 34 -9.72 -9.24 7.86
C GLU A 34 -10.27 -7.83 7.90
N LEU A 35 -9.77 -6.98 7.02
CA LEU A 35 -10.32 -5.65 6.81
C LEU A 35 -11.55 -5.68 5.89
N VAL A 36 -12.69 -5.19 6.39
CA VAL A 36 -13.95 -5.16 5.65
C VAL A 36 -14.29 -3.81 5.02
N GLU A 37 -13.71 -2.72 5.51
CA GLU A 37 -13.81 -1.41 4.86
C GLU A 37 -12.98 -1.35 3.58
N ALA A 38 -13.38 -0.53 2.61
CA ALA A 38 -12.63 -0.36 1.36
C ALA A 38 -11.16 0.05 1.63
N ILE A 39 -10.99 1.01 2.55
CA ILE A 39 -9.73 1.58 3.00
C ILE A 39 -9.89 1.89 4.49
N ALA A 40 -8.94 1.47 5.33
CA ALA A 40 -8.86 1.91 6.71
C ALA A 40 -7.47 2.48 7.05
N PRO A 41 -7.39 3.52 7.89
CA PRO A 41 -6.12 4.11 8.29
C PRO A 41 -5.38 3.18 9.27
N VAL A 42 -4.07 3.09 9.10
CA VAL A 42 -3.14 2.52 10.09
C VAL A 42 -2.34 3.67 10.67
N ARG A 43 -2.49 3.92 11.96
CA ARG A 43 -2.00 5.12 12.65
C ARG A 43 -0.92 4.82 13.66
N GLU A 44 -0.12 5.84 13.96
CA GLU A 44 0.93 5.76 14.98
C GLU A 44 0.37 5.57 16.40
N GLN A 45 -0.80 6.16 16.68
CA GLN A 45 -1.45 6.15 17.99
C GLN A 45 -2.96 5.85 17.84
N PRO A 46 -3.66 5.39 18.89
CA PRO A 46 -5.09 5.10 18.86
C PRO A 46 -5.93 6.38 18.91
N SER A 47 -5.79 7.24 17.91
CA SER A 47 -6.47 8.52 17.81
C SER A 47 -6.72 8.90 16.36
N SER A 48 -7.90 9.46 16.09
CA SER A 48 -8.26 9.93 14.74
C SER A 48 -7.38 11.10 14.27
N ASN A 49 -6.74 11.81 15.20
CA ASN A 49 -5.81 12.90 14.92
C ASN A 49 -4.34 12.45 14.83
N ALA A 50 -4.04 11.18 15.11
CA ALA A 50 -2.68 10.66 15.02
C ALA A 50 -2.21 10.60 13.57
N MET A 51 -0.88 10.66 13.38
CA MET A 51 -0.26 10.55 12.07
C MET A 51 -0.71 9.27 11.34
N LEU A 52 -1.08 9.42 10.07
CA LEU A 52 -1.34 8.29 9.18
C LEU A 52 0.01 7.68 8.76
N MET A 53 0.21 6.40 9.06
CA MET A 53 1.43 5.68 8.71
C MET A 53 1.29 4.96 7.37
N THR A 54 0.16 4.26 7.20
CA THR A 54 -0.23 3.60 5.96
C THR A 54 -1.75 3.44 5.91
N GLU A 55 -2.26 2.90 4.81
CA GLU A 55 -3.62 2.39 4.70
C GLU A 55 -3.59 0.87 4.60
N ALA A 56 -4.65 0.25 5.13
CA ALA A 56 -4.98 -1.14 4.90
C ALA A 56 -6.21 -1.22 3.99
N LEU A 57 -6.25 -2.19 3.09
CA LEU A 57 -7.29 -2.30 2.04
C LEU A 57 -8.24 -3.46 2.30
N ARG A 58 -9.47 -3.39 1.77
CA ARG A 58 -10.45 -4.49 1.88
C ARG A 58 -9.81 -5.84 1.54
N GLY A 59 -10.04 -6.82 2.41
CA GLY A 59 -9.57 -8.19 2.26
C GLY A 59 -8.10 -8.41 2.65
N GLU A 60 -7.36 -7.37 3.07
CA GLU A 60 -6.06 -7.58 3.72
C GLU A 60 -6.24 -8.24 5.09
N ARG A 61 -5.33 -9.18 5.40
CA ARG A 61 -5.28 -9.87 6.69
C ARG A 61 -4.44 -9.05 7.66
N VAL A 62 -4.88 -9.00 8.92
CA VAL A 62 -4.20 -8.29 10.00
C VAL A 62 -4.14 -9.19 11.22
N THR A 63 -2.97 -9.29 11.83
CA THR A 63 -2.80 -9.96 13.12
C THR A 63 -2.92 -8.92 14.24
N ILE A 64 -3.94 -9.06 15.09
CA ILE A 64 -4.24 -8.14 16.20
C ILE A 64 -3.65 -8.67 17.50
N TYR A 65 -2.94 -7.81 18.22
CA TYR A 65 -2.30 -8.16 19.50
C TYR A 65 -2.97 -7.47 20.69
N ASP A 66 -3.62 -6.32 20.46
CA ASP A 66 -4.20 -5.53 21.53
C ASP A 66 -5.44 -4.75 21.07
N ARG A 67 -6.35 -4.51 22.01
CA ARG A 67 -7.51 -3.62 21.83
C ARG A 67 -7.61 -2.73 23.05
N ASN A 68 -7.73 -1.43 22.84
CA ASN A 68 -7.76 -0.48 23.96
C ASN A 68 -9.16 -0.30 24.59
N GLY A 69 -10.20 -0.91 24.01
CA GLY A 69 -11.59 -0.74 24.47
C GLY A 69 -12.26 0.57 24.04
N GLU A 70 -11.56 1.42 23.29
CA GLU A 70 -12.03 2.72 22.81
C GLU A 70 -12.18 2.75 21.27
N GLY A 71 -12.38 1.57 20.67
CA GLY A 71 -12.57 1.43 19.22
C GLY A 71 -11.28 1.32 18.40
N TRP A 72 -10.12 1.11 19.03
CA TRP A 72 -8.85 0.89 18.34
C TRP A 72 -8.27 -0.49 18.62
N ALA A 73 -7.73 -1.09 17.56
CA ALA A 73 -6.98 -2.34 17.60
C ALA A 73 -5.54 -2.07 17.16
N TRP A 74 -4.58 -2.59 17.91
CA TRP A 74 -3.17 -2.54 17.54
C TRP A 74 -2.73 -3.87 16.97
N GLY A 75 -2.14 -3.84 15.79
CA GLY A 75 -1.84 -5.02 15.02
C GLY A 75 -0.80 -4.83 13.94
N GLN A 76 -0.59 -5.91 13.19
CA GLN A 76 0.39 -6.00 12.12
C GLN A 76 -0.29 -6.48 10.84
N LEU A 77 -0.11 -5.74 9.74
CA LEU A 77 -0.57 -6.14 8.42
C LEU A 77 0.24 -7.35 7.96
N ASN A 78 -0.45 -8.41 7.51
CA ASN A 78 0.23 -9.65 7.11
C ASN A 78 0.91 -9.50 5.73
N GLY A 79 0.53 -8.50 4.93
CA GLY A 79 1.03 -8.32 3.56
C GLY A 79 2.42 -7.72 3.47
N ASP A 80 2.73 -6.71 4.29
CA ASP A 80 4.01 -5.99 4.31
C ASP A 80 4.66 -5.96 5.69
N GLY A 81 4.00 -6.52 6.72
CA GLY A 81 4.50 -6.56 8.09
C GLY A 81 4.31 -5.26 8.86
N TYR A 82 3.61 -4.25 8.31
CA TYR A 82 3.51 -2.94 8.94
C TYR A 82 2.67 -2.97 10.22
N VAL A 83 3.16 -2.34 11.29
CA VAL A 83 2.55 -2.31 12.61
C VAL A 83 1.92 -0.95 12.89
N GLY A 84 0.71 -0.95 13.45
CA GLY A 84 0.05 0.29 13.87
C GLY A 84 -1.36 0.08 14.43
N TRP A 85 -2.05 1.18 14.65
CA TRP A 85 -3.41 1.23 15.19
C TRP A 85 -4.45 1.36 14.07
N LEU A 86 -5.46 0.49 14.08
CA LEU A 86 -6.58 0.49 13.15
C LEU A 86 -7.90 0.71 13.91
N PRO A 87 -8.93 1.27 13.25
CA PRO A 87 -10.28 1.25 13.79
C PRO A 87 -10.75 -0.19 13.96
N ASP A 88 -11.13 -0.60 15.17
CA ASP A 88 -11.56 -1.97 15.46
C ASP A 88 -12.84 -2.34 14.69
N ALA A 89 -13.71 -1.34 14.46
CA ALA A 89 -14.93 -1.51 13.66
C ALA A 89 -14.67 -1.90 12.18
N ALA A 90 -13.46 -1.69 11.68
CA ALA A 90 -13.09 -2.07 10.32
C ALA A 90 -12.65 -3.55 10.20
N LEU A 91 -12.57 -4.28 11.33
CA LEU A 91 -12.03 -5.63 11.40
C LEU A 91 -13.13 -6.67 11.64
N MET A 92 -13.09 -7.76 10.87
CA MET A 92 -13.97 -8.91 11.05
C MET A 92 -13.18 -10.21 11.01
N LYS A 93 -13.80 -11.29 11.50
CA LYS A 93 -13.21 -12.62 11.36
C LYS A 93 -13.14 -13.05 9.91
N PRO A 94 -11.99 -13.61 9.45
CA PRO A 94 -11.86 -14.24 8.15
C PRO A 94 -13.00 -15.22 7.89
N ALA A 95 -13.87 -14.92 6.91
CA ALA A 95 -15.00 -15.79 6.58
C ALA A 95 -14.72 -16.74 5.41
N ALA A 96 -13.96 -16.28 4.41
CA ALA A 96 -13.48 -17.06 3.27
C ALA A 96 -12.10 -16.58 2.83
N ALA A 97 -11.40 -17.43 2.09
CA ALA A 97 -10.23 -17.02 1.34
C ALA A 97 -10.65 -16.19 0.11
N PRO A 98 -9.97 -15.06 -0.17
CA PRO A 98 -10.23 -14.32 -1.39
C PRO A 98 -9.88 -15.18 -2.62
N THR A 99 -10.49 -14.83 -3.75
CA THR A 99 -10.29 -15.51 -5.05
C THR A 99 -9.83 -14.54 -6.13
N HIS A 100 -10.14 -13.25 -5.94
CA HIS A 100 -9.84 -12.19 -6.89
C HIS A 100 -9.29 -10.96 -6.17
N VAL A 101 -8.62 -10.12 -6.95
CA VAL A 101 -8.15 -8.79 -6.58
C VAL A 101 -8.75 -7.76 -7.54
N VAL A 102 -9.02 -6.56 -7.06
CA VAL A 102 -9.34 -5.41 -7.93
C VAL A 102 -8.06 -4.99 -8.67
N SER A 103 -8.10 -5.05 -10.00
CA SER A 103 -7.00 -4.70 -10.91
C SER A 103 -7.15 -3.31 -11.56
N ALA A 104 -8.36 -2.76 -11.56
CA ALA A 104 -8.59 -1.36 -11.91
C ALA A 104 -8.15 -0.43 -10.77
N LEU A 105 -7.81 0.83 -11.07
CA LEU A 105 -7.51 1.82 -10.01
C LEU A 105 -8.65 1.98 -9.01
N ARG A 106 -9.88 2.04 -9.54
CA ARG A 106 -11.14 2.10 -8.78
C ARG A 106 -12.18 1.26 -9.47
N THR A 107 -13.07 0.69 -8.68
CA THR A 107 -14.28 0.05 -9.15
C THR A 107 -15.43 0.30 -8.19
N PHE A 108 -16.65 0.12 -8.68
CA PHE A 108 -17.87 0.31 -7.91
C PHE A 108 -18.54 -1.04 -7.68
N ALA A 109 -18.95 -1.27 -6.44
CA ALA A 109 -19.75 -2.44 -6.08
C ALA A 109 -21.21 -2.01 -6.07
N PHE A 110 -22.05 -2.71 -6.82
CA PHE A 110 -23.47 -2.40 -6.99
C PHE A 110 -24.34 -3.40 -6.22
N PRO A 111 -25.54 -2.99 -5.75
CA PRO A 111 -26.48 -3.90 -5.08
C PRO A 111 -27.20 -4.87 -6.04
N GLY A 112 -26.95 -4.77 -7.35
CA GLY A 112 -27.55 -5.60 -8.38
C GLY A 112 -26.76 -5.53 -9.70
N PRO A 113 -27.14 -6.32 -10.71
CA PRO A 113 -26.42 -6.44 -11.99
C PRO A 113 -26.67 -5.25 -12.93
N SER A 114 -26.46 -4.02 -12.45
CA SER A 114 -26.66 -2.80 -13.23
C SER A 114 -25.77 -1.67 -12.75
N ILE A 115 -24.95 -1.13 -13.66
CA ILE A 115 -24.10 0.04 -13.41
C ILE A 115 -24.90 1.34 -13.20
N LYS A 116 -26.22 1.30 -13.43
CA LYS A 116 -27.12 2.46 -13.24
C LYS A 116 -27.63 2.57 -11.79
N LEU A 117 -27.38 1.56 -10.96
CA LEU A 117 -27.73 1.59 -9.55
C LEU A 117 -26.74 2.46 -8.78
N PRO A 118 -27.14 3.08 -7.66
CA PRO A 118 -26.19 3.75 -6.78
C PRO A 118 -25.17 2.71 -6.28
N PRO A 119 -23.86 2.97 -6.39
CA PRO A 119 -22.85 2.11 -5.81
C PRO A 119 -23.10 1.93 -4.31
N ALA A 120 -23.08 0.68 -3.86
CA ALA A 120 -23.06 0.33 -2.44
C ALA A 120 -21.68 0.58 -1.82
N ASP A 121 -20.63 0.52 -2.64
CA ASP A 121 -19.25 0.72 -2.19
C ASP A 121 -18.33 1.15 -3.34
N THR A 122 -17.16 1.71 -3.01
CA THR A 122 -16.08 2.02 -3.94
C THR A 122 -14.79 1.35 -3.49
N LEU A 123 -14.29 0.43 -4.32
CA LEU A 123 -13.07 -0.33 -4.04
C LEU A 123 -11.91 0.15 -4.89
N VAL A 124 -10.69 -0.14 -4.44
CA VAL A 124 -9.45 0.35 -5.04
C VAL A 124 -8.56 -0.79 -5.47
N LEU A 125 -7.60 -0.49 -6.34
CA LEU A 125 -6.54 -1.41 -6.75
C LEU A 125 -5.96 -2.14 -5.53
N GLY A 126 -5.90 -3.47 -5.58
CA GLY A 126 -5.37 -4.30 -4.50
C GLY A 126 -6.41 -4.78 -3.48
N SER A 127 -7.64 -4.27 -3.48
CA SER A 127 -8.72 -4.85 -2.66
C SER A 127 -8.96 -6.32 -3.04
N LYS A 128 -9.03 -7.20 -2.04
CA LYS A 128 -9.21 -8.66 -2.22
C LYS A 128 -10.65 -9.06 -1.93
N LEU A 129 -11.21 -9.91 -2.78
CA LEU A 129 -12.63 -10.28 -2.75
C LEU A 129 -12.84 -11.79 -2.95
N THR A 130 -13.91 -12.32 -2.34
CA THR A 130 -14.40 -13.67 -2.61
C THR A 130 -15.50 -13.60 -3.66
N ILE A 131 -15.24 -14.04 -4.89
CA ILE A 131 -16.22 -14.10 -5.98
C ILE A 131 -16.84 -15.51 -5.98
N VAL A 132 -18.17 -15.57 -5.94
CA VAL A 132 -18.91 -16.83 -5.82
C VAL A 132 -19.59 -17.26 -7.12
N ARG A 133 -19.82 -16.31 -8.04
CA ARG A 133 -20.35 -16.57 -9.38
C ARG A 133 -20.13 -15.38 -10.31
N GLU A 134 -20.33 -15.60 -11.59
CA GLU A 134 -20.47 -14.54 -12.59
C GLU A 134 -21.94 -14.38 -13.00
N ASP A 135 -22.32 -13.15 -13.37
CA ASP A 135 -23.61 -12.77 -13.92
C ASP A 135 -23.40 -11.80 -15.08
N GLY A 136 -23.27 -12.36 -16.29
CA GLY A 136 -22.99 -11.61 -17.52
C GLY A 136 -21.68 -10.84 -17.48
N ALA A 137 -21.78 -9.51 -17.35
CA ALA A 137 -20.64 -8.59 -17.26
C ALA A 137 -20.16 -8.37 -15.81
N PHE A 138 -20.87 -8.91 -14.82
CA PHE A 138 -20.56 -8.74 -13.42
C PHE A 138 -19.98 -10.00 -12.80
N ALA A 139 -19.06 -9.81 -11.87
CA ALA A 139 -18.69 -10.79 -10.86
C ALA A 139 -19.49 -10.50 -9.58
N VAL A 140 -19.98 -11.54 -8.91
CA VAL A 140 -20.75 -11.40 -7.68
C VAL A 140 -19.94 -11.86 -6.49
N THR A 141 -19.80 -10.97 -5.51
CA THR A 141 -19.08 -11.27 -4.26
C THR A 141 -19.92 -12.17 -3.34
N ARG A 142 -19.26 -12.77 -2.34
CA ARG A 142 -19.94 -13.52 -1.28
C ARG A 142 -20.98 -12.68 -0.53
N GLU A 143 -20.73 -11.38 -0.40
CA GLU A 143 -21.61 -10.40 0.26
C GLU A 143 -22.80 -10.00 -0.63
N GLY A 144 -22.88 -10.53 -1.86
CA GLY A 144 -23.98 -10.29 -2.78
C GLY A 144 -23.87 -9.00 -3.59
N THR A 145 -22.70 -8.35 -3.60
CA THR A 145 -22.45 -7.17 -4.42
C THR A 145 -21.94 -7.53 -5.81
N PHE A 146 -22.20 -6.68 -6.79
CA PHE A 146 -21.90 -6.89 -8.20
C PHE A 146 -20.81 -5.91 -8.66
N LEU A 147 -19.73 -6.41 -9.24
CA LEU A 147 -18.63 -5.59 -9.75
C LEU A 147 -18.41 -5.88 -11.24
N PRO A 148 -18.06 -4.90 -12.08
CA PRO A 148 -17.65 -5.16 -13.45
C PRO A 148 -16.49 -6.15 -13.47
N LYS A 149 -16.67 -7.31 -14.12
CA LYS A 149 -15.67 -8.39 -14.09
C LYS A 149 -14.32 -7.99 -14.70
N THR A 150 -14.34 -7.02 -15.62
CA THR A 150 -13.15 -6.45 -16.26
C THR A 150 -12.27 -5.63 -15.32
N HIS A 151 -12.76 -5.29 -14.12
CA HIS A 151 -12.00 -4.58 -13.09
C HIS A 151 -11.37 -5.53 -12.06
N LEU A 152 -11.54 -6.83 -12.24
CA LEU A 152 -11.04 -7.87 -11.36
C LEU A 152 -10.01 -8.73 -12.10
N ALA A 153 -9.09 -9.29 -11.34
CA ALA A 153 -8.17 -10.31 -11.80
C ALA A 153 -8.09 -11.45 -10.76
N PRO A 154 -7.79 -12.69 -11.18
CA PRO A 154 -7.41 -13.76 -10.26
C PRO A 154 -6.23 -13.37 -9.37
N LEU A 155 -6.11 -13.95 -8.17
CA LEU A 155 -5.04 -13.60 -7.22
C LEU A 155 -3.61 -13.89 -7.70
N ASP A 156 -3.45 -14.82 -8.64
CA ASP A 156 -2.17 -15.17 -9.26
C ASP A 156 -1.83 -14.31 -10.48
N HIS A 157 -2.73 -13.41 -10.89
CA HIS A 157 -2.44 -12.44 -11.94
C HIS A 157 -1.30 -11.50 -11.53
N ARG A 158 -0.43 -11.19 -12.49
CA ARG A 158 0.71 -10.29 -12.31
C ARG A 158 0.71 -9.29 -13.45
N GLU A 159 0.71 -8.01 -13.10
CA GLU A 159 0.93 -6.94 -14.08
C GLU A 159 2.35 -7.10 -14.65
N PRO A 160 2.52 -7.14 -15.98
CA PRO A 160 3.82 -7.39 -16.60
C PRO A 160 4.79 -6.21 -16.45
N ASP A 161 4.26 -5.02 -16.15
CA ASP A 161 5.02 -3.78 -16.02
C ASP A 161 4.45 -2.94 -14.87
N PHE A 162 5.15 -2.93 -13.74
CA PHE A 162 4.74 -2.14 -12.58
C PHE A 162 4.81 -0.62 -12.85
N VAL A 163 5.64 -0.17 -13.78
CA VAL A 163 5.72 1.25 -14.13
C VAL A 163 4.43 1.67 -14.85
N ALA A 164 3.84 0.80 -15.67
CA ALA A 164 2.54 1.04 -16.28
C ALA A 164 1.41 1.10 -15.24
N VAL A 165 1.55 0.38 -14.11
CA VAL A 165 0.62 0.52 -12.97
C VAL A 165 0.78 1.88 -12.31
N ALA A 166 2.02 2.31 -12.05
CA ALA A 166 2.30 3.62 -11.47
C ALA A 166 1.78 4.78 -12.35
N GLU A 167 1.92 4.68 -13.67
CA GLU A 167 1.41 5.68 -14.62
C GLU A 167 -0.11 5.87 -14.54
N ARG A 168 -0.88 4.81 -14.21
CA ARG A 168 -2.34 4.93 -14.03
C ARG A 168 -2.68 5.95 -12.93
N PHE A 169 -1.84 6.09 -11.91
CA PHE A 169 -2.05 7.01 -10.80
C PHE A 169 -1.81 8.49 -11.12
N ALA A 170 -1.30 8.83 -12.31
CA ALA A 170 -1.07 10.24 -12.69
C ALA A 170 -2.32 11.11 -12.43
N GLY A 171 -2.13 12.21 -11.70
CA GLY A 171 -3.21 13.10 -11.24
C GLY A 171 -3.84 12.73 -9.90
N THR A 172 -3.52 11.58 -9.30
CA THR A 172 -3.99 11.22 -7.95
C THR A 172 -3.39 12.19 -6.93
N PRO A 173 -4.18 12.78 -6.02
CA PRO A 173 -3.66 13.68 -4.99
C PRO A 173 -2.58 13.04 -4.11
N TYR A 174 -1.60 13.83 -3.69
CA TYR A 174 -0.65 13.39 -2.70
C TYR A 174 -1.32 13.30 -1.33
N LEU A 175 -1.23 12.13 -0.69
CA LEU A 175 -1.69 11.91 0.67
C LEU A 175 -0.59 11.18 1.44
N TRP A 176 -0.04 11.83 2.47
CA TRP A 176 0.89 11.18 3.39
C TRP A 176 0.26 9.93 4.00
N GLY A 177 0.95 8.79 3.94
CA GLY A 177 0.43 7.50 4.39
C GLY A 177 -0.53 6.83 3.40
N GLY A 178 -0.90 7.49 2.29
CA GLY A 178 -1.85 6.97 1.31
C GLY A 178 -1.31 5.81 0.48
N LYS A 179 -2.17 4.82 0.21
CA LYS A 179 -1.90 3.60 -0.56
C LYS A 179 -3.00 3.34 -1.61
N SER A 180 -3.71 4.39 -2.04
CA SER A 180 -4.88 4.22 -2.90
C SER A 180 -5.08 5.34 -3.92
N SER A 181 -5.98 5.13 -4.87
CA SER A 181 -6.32 6.14 -5.87
C SER A 181 -7.12 7.34 -5.32
N PHE A 182 -7.49 7.33 -4.04
CA PHE A 182 -8.07 8.49 -3.36
C PHE A 182 -7.00 9.44 -2.84
N GLY A 183 -5.79 8.92 -2.60
CA GLY A 183 -4.62 9.65 -2.17
C GLY A 183 -3.45 8.69 -2.00
N ILE A 184 -2.28 9.07 -2.49
CA ILE A 184 -1.10 8.21 -2.47
C ILE A 184 0.16 9.02 -2.17
N ASP A 185 1.07 8.46 -1.38
CA ASP A 185 2.40 9.03 -1.19
C ASP A 185 3.46 8.37 -2.08
N CYS A 186 4.69 8.87 -1.99
CA CYS A 186 5.80 8.44 -2.86
C CYS A 186 6.06 6.93 -2.76
N SER A 187 6.18 6.39 -1.54
CA SER A 187 6.51 4.99 -1.31
C SER A 187 5.29 4.08 -1.44
N GLY A 188 4.07 4.58 -1.20
CA GLY A 188 2.81 3.90 -1.48
C GLY A 188 2.61 3.65 -2.97
N LEU A 189 3.00 4.61 -3.83
CA LEU A 189 2.99 4.44 -5.29
C LEU A 189 3.90 3.30 -5.73
N VAL A 190 5.14 3.27 -5.21
CA VAL A 190 6.10 2.17 -5.48
C VAL A 190 5.55 0.85 -4.97
N GLN A 191 5.04 0.82 -3.73
CA GLN A 191 4.55 -0.39 -3.08
C GLN A 191 3.39 -1.02 -3.85
N VAL A 192 2.35 -0.25 -4.15
CA VAL A 192 1.16 -0.74 -4.86
C VAL A 192 1.52 -1.23 -6.26
N SER A 193 2.38 -0.48 -6.96
CA SER A 193 2.80 -0.83 -8.32
C SER A 193 3.57 -2.15 -8.37
N LEU A 194 4.55 -2.31 -7.48
CA LEU A 194 5.34 -3.54 -7.38
C LEU A 194 4.49 -4.73 -6.92
N THR A 195 3.61 -4.51 -5.94
CA THR A 195 2.71 -5.57 -5.44
C THR A 195 1.77 -6.06 -6.55
N ALA A 196 1.27 -5.18 -7.42
CA ALA A 196 0.45 -5.57 -8.57
C ALA A 196 1.21 -6.41 -9.61
N ALA A 197 2.53 -6.23 -9.70
CA ALA A 197 3.44 -7.08 -10.47
C ALA A 197 3.93 -8.33 -9.69
N GLY A 198 3.46 -8.53 -8.46
CA GLY A 198 3.86 -9.64 -7.58
C GLY A 198 5.24 -9.53 -6.94
N ILE A 199 5.82 -8.33 -6.95
CA ILE A 199 7.10 -8.05 -6.31
C ILE A 199 6.80 -7.51 -4.90
N GLY A 200 7.30 -8.20 -3.88
CA GLY A 200 7.17 -7.77 -2.49
C GLY A 200 7.89 -6.43 -2.27
N CYS A 201 7.21 -5.47 -1.65
CA CYS A 201 7.73 -4.13 -1.45
C CYS A 201 7.45 -3.63 -0.03
N PRO A 202 8.48 -3.19 0.73
CA PRO A 202 8.29 -2.48 1.98
C PRO A 202 7.47 -1.20 1.80
N ARG A 203 6.84 -0.71 2.87
CA ARG A 203 5.94 0.45 2.82
C ARG A 203 6.66 1.79 2.72
N ASP A 204 7.77 1.96 3.43
CA ASP A 204 8.45 3.25 3.57
C ASP A 204 9.67 3.36 2.66
N SER A 205 9.96 4.57 2.17
CA SER A 205 11.02 4.81 1.19
C SER A 205 12.41 4.43 1.70
N ASP A 206 12.67 4.57 3.00
CA ASP A 206 13.93 4.15 3.62
C ASP A 206 14.07 2.62 3.65
N MET A 207 12.99 1.90 3.97
CA MET A 207 12.95 0.43 3.91
C MET A 207 13.06 -0.07 2.46
N GLN A 208 12.42 0.61 1.51
CA GLN A 208 12.52 0.30 0.08
C GLN A 208 13.96 0.49 -0.41
N GLN A 209 14.61 1.60 -0.06
CA GLN A 209 16.02 1.84 -0.38
C GLN A 209 16.93 0.75 0.22
N ALA A 210 16.65 0.29 1.44
CA ALA A 210 17.44 -0.77 2.08
C ALA A 210 17.20 -2.16 1.44
N GLY A 211 15.94 -2.49 1.13
CA GLY A 211 15.52 -3.85 0.79
C GLY A 211 15.34 -4.16 -0.70
N LEU A 212 15.18 -3.17 -1.57
CA LEU A 212 14.90 -3.39 -2.99
C LEU A 212 16.16 -3.29 -3.86
N GLY A 213 16.29 -4.24 -4.78
CA GLY A 213 17.23 -4.22 -5.89
C GLY A 213 18.71 -4.01 -5.52
N ARG A 214 19.56 -3.90 -6.54
CA ARG A 214 20.95 -3.48 -6.37
C ARG A 214 21.08 -1.97 -6.45
N ALA A 215 22.03 -1.40 -5.73
CA ALA A 215 22.43 -0.01 -5.95
C ALA A 215 23.15 0.12 -7.29
N LEU A 216 22.89 1.22 -8.00
CA LEU A 216 23.64 1.63 -9.17
C LEU A 216 24.86 2.45 -8.75
N GLU A 217 25.99 2.15 -9.38
CA GLU A 217 27.21 2.92 -9.20
C GLU A 217 27.10 4.29 -9.88
N PRO A 218 27.83 5.34 -9.44
CA PRO A 218 27.67 6.70 -9.98
C PRO A 218 27.83 6.80 -11.50
N HIS A 219 28.67 5.96 -12.10
CA HIS A 219 28.88 5.94 -13.55
C HIS A 219 27.66 5.39 -14.33
N GLU A 220 26.76 4.65 -13.68
CA GLU A 220 25.54 4.11 -14.28
C GLU A 220 24.38 5.12 -14.26
N TRP A 221 24.47 6.19 -13.46
CA TRP A 221 23.37 7.14 -13.23
C TRP A 221 22.97 7.93 -14.48
N GLY A 222 23.84 8.01 -15.49
CA GLY A 222 23.53 8.59 -16.80
C GLY A 222 22.79 7.66 -17.76
N SER A 223 22.53 6.41 -17.35
CA SER A 223 21.93 5.35 -18.18
C SER A 223 20.76 4.67 -17.47
N LEU A 224 19.84 5.49 -16.96
CA LEU A 224 18.65 5.02 -16.26
C LEU A 224 17.72 4.27 -17.22
N VAL A 225 17.09 3.21 -16.71
CA VAL A 225 16.12 2.40 -17.46
C VAL A 225 14.77 2.40 -16.76
N ARG A 226 13.72 2.09 -17.52
CA ARG A 226 12.36 1.94 -17.00
C ARG A 226 12.34 0.98 -15.81
N GLY A 227 11.83 1.45 -14.68
CA GLY A 227 11.74 0.69 -13.44
C GLY A 227 12.89 0.92 -12.45
N ASP A 228 13.93 1.67 -12.82
CA ASP A 228 14.88 2.14 -11.81
C ASP A 228 14.16 3.02 -10.77
N LEU A 229 14.59 2.94 -9.51
CA LEU A 229 14.03 3.72 -8.42
C LEU A 229 15.05 4.76 -7.97
N ILE A 230 14.66 6.04 -7.98
CA ILE A 230 15.50 7.14 -7.49
C ILE A 230 15.05 7.48 -6.08
N PHE A 231 15.97 7.44 -5.13
CA PHE A 231 15.72 7.72 -3.71
C PHE A 231 16.37 9.02 -3.27
N TRP A 232 15.65 9.73 -2.42
CA TRP A 232 16.14 10.83 -1.59
C TRP A 232 15.77 10.54 -0.14
N LYS A 233 16.29 11.33 0.80
CA LYS A 233 15.85 11.24 2.19
C LYS A 233 14.34 11.53 2.28
N GLY A 234 13.55 10.49 2.57
CA GLY A 234 12.10 10.59 2.72
C GLY A 234 11.31 10.67 1.42
N HIS A 235 11.90 10.40 0.25
CA HIS A 235 11.20 10.44 -1.03
C HIS A 235 11.71 9.38 -2.01
N VAL A 236 10.84 8.91 -2.89
CA VAL A 236 11.18 7.93 -3.95
C VAL A 236 10.41 8.24 -5.24
N ALA A 237 11.03 7.96 -6.37
CA ALA A 237 10.42 8.05 -7.70
C ALA A 237 10.73 6.82 -8.55
N ILE A 238 9.87 6.53 -9.52
CA ILE A 238 10.05 5.43 -10.48
C ILE A 238 10.46 6.04 -11.83
N VAL A 239 11.59 5.61 -12.37
CA VAL A 239 12.02 5.97 -13.73
C VAL A 239 11.04 5.37 -14.72
N ARG A 240 10.43 6.23 -15.54
CA ARG A 240 9.43 5.85 -16.54
C ARG A 240 10.11 5.45 -17.85
N ASP A 241 11.09 6.24 -18.26
CA ASP A 241 11.89 6.11 -19.47
C ASP A 241 13.21 6.91 -19.31
N ALA A 242 13.98 7.05 -20.39
CA ALA A 242 15.31 7.67 -20.36
C ALA A 242 15.34 9.11 -19.84
N GLY A 243 14.21 9.85 -19.88
CA GLY A 243 14.18 11.26 -19.53
C GLY A 243 13.13 11.66 -18.49
N SER A 244 12.22 10.75 -18.12
CA SER A 244 11.12 11.06 -17.23
C SER A 244 10.92 10.04 -16.12
N MET A 245 10.30 10.49 -15.03
CA MET A 245 9.95 9.68 -13.88
C MET A 245 8.49 9.93 -13.48
N VAL A 246 7.89 8.95 -12.80
CA VAL A 246 6.60 9.06 -12.15
C VAL A 246 6.77 9.01 -10.64
N HIS A 247 6.14 9.93 -9.93
CA HIS A 247 6.15 9.94 -8.46
C HIS A 247 4.97 10.72 -7.88
N ALA A 248 4.57 10.40 -6.65
CA ALA A 248 3.67 11.22 -5.85
C ALA A 248 4.49 12.13 -4.95
N ASN A 249 4.31 13.44 -5.02
CA ASN A 249 5.15 14.39 -4.28
C ASN A 249 4.35 15.56 -3.69
N ALA A 250 4.88 16.14 -2.61
CA ALA A 250 4.28 17.27 -1.90
C ALA A 250 4.54 18.64 -2.57
N TYR A 251 5.37 18.71 -3.63
CA TYR A 251 5.56 19.96 -4.38
C TYR A 251 4.37 20.23 -5.31
N HIS A 252 3.94 19.21 -6.03
CA HIS A 252 2.76 19.24 -6.91
C HIS A 252 1.46 18.90 -6.17
N MET A 253 1.56 18.35 -4.94
CA MET A 253 0.45 17.77 -4.19
C MET A 253 -0.33 16.71 -4.99
N ALA A 254 0.37 15.99 -5.86
CA ALA A 254 -0.19 14.98 -6.76
C ALA A 254 0.87 13.96 -7.22
N THR A 255 0.39 12.89 -7.84
CA THR A 255 1.18 11.99 -8.68
C THR A 255 1.38 12.63 -10.04
N VAL A 256 2.63 12.83 -10.44
CA VAL A 256 3.00 13.48 -11.71
C VAL A 256 4.01 12.63 -12.48
N ILE A 257 4.00 12.79 -13.79
CA ILE A 257 5.07 12.38 -14.68
C ILE A 257 5.81 13.66 -15.08
N GLU A 258 7.09 13.76 -14.73
CA GLU A 258 7.90 14.95 -15.04
C GLU A 258 9.31 14.57 -15.53
N PRO A 259 10.00 15.46 -16.26
CA PRO A 259 11.37 15.23 -16.68
C PRO A 259 12.32 15.11 -15.47
N ILE A 260 13.29 14.18 -15.55
CA ILE A 260 14.20 13.87 -14.44
C ILE A 260 15.12 15.07 -14.15
N GLU A 261 15.84 15.59 -15.14
CA GLU A 261 16.87 16.64 -14.90
C GLU A 261 16.32 17.91 -14.21
N PRO A 262 15.21 18.53 -14.67
CA PRO A 262 14.63 19.69 -13.99
C PRO A 262 14.16 19.37 -12.58
N ALA A 263 13.62 18.16 -12.35
CA ALA A 263 13.17 17.74 -11.04
C ALA A 263 14.34 17.50 -10.09
N LEU A 264 15.45 16.91 -10.55
CA LEU A 264 16.68 16.78 -9.75
C LEU A 264 17.16 18.16 -9.30
N ALA A 265 17.29 19.10 -10.24
CA ALA A 265 17.73 20.47 -9.94
C ALA A 265 16.82 21.15 -8.91
N ARG A 266 15.50 21.00 -9.06
CA ARG A 266 14.49 21.55 -8.12
C ARG A 266 14.62 20.92 -6.73
N ILE A 267 14.78 19.60 -6.63
CA ILE A 267 14.85 18.89 -5.34
C ILE A 267 16.17 19.20 -4.61
N THR A 268 17.29 19.26 -5.34
CA THR A 268 18.58 19.73 -4.81
C THR A 268 18.50 21.16 -4.29
N GLN A 269 17.86 22.07 -5.03
CA GLN A 269 17.65 23.45 -4.57
C GLN A 269 16.80 23.54 -3.29
N ALA A 270 15.89 22.59 -3.09
CA ALA A 270 15.10 22.45 -1.86
C ALA A 270 15.88 21.78 -0.71
N GLY A 271 17.15 21.43 -0.91
CA GLY A 271 18.05 20.91 0.13
C GLY A 271 18.07 19.38 0.25
N SER A 272 17.61 18.65 -0.76
CA SER A 272 17.61 17.18 -0.76
C SER A 272 18.41 16.62 -1.93
N GLU A 273 19.40 15.78 -1.63
CA GLU A 273 20.26 15.13 -2.63
C GLU A 273 19.82 13.69 -2.89
N VAL A 274 20.14 13.17 -4.07
CA VAL A 274 19.91 11.76 -4.41
C VAL A 274 20.72 10.89 -3.44
N ALA A 275 20.02 10.05 -2.70
CA ALA A 275 20.59 9.14 -1.71
C ALA A 275 21.05 7.83 -2.35
N ALA A 276 20.27 7.31 -3.30
CA ALA A 276 20.60 6.09 -4.05
C ALA A 276 19.76 6.01 -5.33
N ILE A 277 20.26 5.28 -6.33
CA ILE A 277 19.45 4.77 -7.43
C ILE A 277 19.51 3.25 -7.37
N LYS A 278 18.34 2.59 -7.46
CA LYS A 278 18.21 1.14 -7.36
C LYS A 278 17.65 0.56 -8.64
N ARG A 279 18.14 -0.62 -9.02
CA ARG A 279 17.60 -1.44 -10.11
C ARG A 279 17.18 -2.80 -9.57
N LEU A 280 15.94 -3.19 -9.85
CA LEU A 280 15.36 -4.47 -9.44
C LEU A 280 15.98 -5.66 -10.19
#